data_AF-A0A1M5IY46-F1
#
_entry.id   AF-A0A1M5IY46-F1
#
_cell.length_a   1.000
_cell.length_b   1.000
_cell.length_c   1.000
_cell.angle_alpha   90.00
_cell.angle_beta   90.00
_cell.angle_gamma   90.00
#
_symmetry.space_group_name_H-M   'P 1'
#
loop_
_entity.id
_entity.type
_entity.pdbx_description
1 polymer ?
#
loop_
_entity_poly.entity_id
_entity_poly.type
_entity_poly.pdbx_seq_one_letter_code
_entity_poly.pdbx_strand_id
1 'polypeptide(L)'
;MKRRKATLTAAAAGTVAGVVGLGLLALPTSASSAPSLPPVGAEQLVESVLREQPPAMGGTVKVDNALGLPAIPGVPEGSALLGGGETRVWLDGHGRGRAQIASSGREQTIVHDGTTTWRWDSSSRTAVRSTHPDAKKPEGTVDPSAAARQLISTIRSSSTVAVDGTARVANRDAYELVLTPAPSERTVLREVRVAVDAEKRVPLRVTVLANGSSDPVLQAGFTELAFGEQDAGLFKFEPPAGATVKDDERKPDRNAAKDHPKPKIVGDGWDTAVVVDLPKGKERGEQDPLAMVKQLGKPVEGAYGRGWLISTKVGSALVTESGRAALGAVPEQVLVEALGSTR
;
A
#
# COMPACT_ATOMS: atom_id res chain seq x y z
N MET A 1 -5.27 -38.24 14.11
CA MET A 1 -5.35 -36.76 14.19
C MET A 1 -5.50 -36.21 12.77
N LYS A 2 -6.65 -35.60 12.45
CA LYS A 2 -7.01 -35.16 11.08
C LYS A 2 -6.24 -33.89 10.69
N ARG A 3 -5.40 -33.97 9.66
CA ARG A 3 -4.74 -32.82 9.02
C ARG A 3 -5.81 -31.99 8.30
N ARG A 4 -6.20 -30.84 8.86
CA ARG A 4 -7.02 -29.85 8.13
C ARG A 4 -6.11 -29.18 7.11
N LYS A 5 -6.34 -29.44 5.83
CA LYS A 5 -5.78 -28.66 4.72
C LYS A 5 -6.43 -27.29 4.77
N ALA A 6 -5.72 -26.29 5.29
CA ALA A 6 -6.13 -24.89 5.21
C ALA A 6 -5.84 -24.42 3.78
N THR A 7 -6.84 -24.55 2.90
CA THR A 7 -6.83 -23.91 1.59
C THR A 7 -7.16 -22.44 1.81
N LEU A 8 -6.15 -21.62 2.07
CA LEU A 8 -6.27 -20.16 2.04
C LEU A 8 -6.58 -19.74 0.61
N THR A 9 -7.86 -19.58 0.33
CA THR A 9 -8.35 -18.92 -0.88
C THR A 9 -7.98 -17.45 -0.72
N ALA A 10 -7.04 -17.00 -1.55
CA ALA A 10 -6.72 -15.60 -1.74
C ALA A 10 -7.98 -14.87 -2.21
N ALA A 11 -8.69 -14.27 -1.26
CA ALA A 11 -9.81 -13.37 -1.52
C ALA A 11 -9.50 -12.01 -0.87
N ALA A 12 -8.34 -11.46 -1.21
CA ALA A 12 -8.19 -10.02 -1.30
C ALA A 12 -8.55 -9.66 -2.75
N ALA A 13 -9.85 -9.46 -3.01
CA ALA A 13 -10.29 -8.72 -4.18
C ALA A 13 -9.50 -7.40 -4.18
N GLY A 14 -8.71 -7.07 -5.19
CA GLY A 14 -9.09 -7.13 -6.58
C GLY A 14 -9.42 -5.75 -7.12
N THR A 15 -8.82 -4.67 -6.58
CA THR A 15 -8.47 -3.42 -7.29
C THR A 15 -7.38 -2.69 -6.50
N VAL A 16 -6.12 -3.13 -6.63
CA VAL A 16 -4.97 -2.31 -6.24
C VAL A 16 -4.63 -1.44 -7.45
N ALA A 17 -5.24 -0.26 -7.52
CA ALA A 17 -4.79 0.79 -8.41
C ALA A 17 -3.70 1.60 -7.69
N GLY A 18 -2.44 1.26 -8.00
CA GLY A 18 -1.26 2.13 -8.04
C GLY A 18 -0.96 3.06 -6.86
N VAL A 19 -0.10 2.61 -5.94
CA VAL A 19 0.63 3.44 -4.98
C VAL A 19 1.94 3.93 -5.63
N VAL A 20 2.15 5.25 -5.80
CA VAL A 20 3.43 5.99 -5.95
C VAL A 20 3.15 7.51 -5.69
N GLY A 21 4.09 8.31 -5.14
CA GLY A 21 3.96 9.79 -4.94
C GLY A 21 5.22 10.66 -5.25
N LEU A 22 5.12 12.02 -5.21
CA LEU A 22 6.08 13.06 -4.69
C LEU A 22 5.56 14.55 -4.64
N GLY A 23 5.82 15.30 -3.52
CA GLY A 23 5.71 16.77 -3.17
C GLY A 23 4.40 17.57 -3.46
N LEU A 24 3.91 18.61 -2.74
CA LEU A 24 4.48 19.61 -1.81
C LEU A 24 3.38 20.52 -1.15
N LEU A 25 3.79 21.42 -0.23
CA LEU A 25 3.10 22.60 0.36
C LEU A 25 1.85 22.39 1.26
N ALA A 26 1.98 22.82 2.52
CA ALA A 26 0.90 22.94 3.49
C ALA A 26 0.36 24.38 3.48
N LEU A 27 -0.91 24.53 3.13
CA LEU A 27 -1.68 25.74 3.43
C LEU A 27 -2.50 25.49 4.70
N PRO A 28 -2.65 26.48 5.59
CA PRO A 28 -3.42 26.30 6.82
C PRO A 28 -4.89 26.14 6.45
N THR A 29 -5.44 24.93 6.56
CA THR A 29 -6.88 24.74 6.47
C THR A 29 -7.49 25.16 7.80
N SER A 30 -8.27 26.23 7.73
CA SER A 30 -9.21 26.61 8.78
C SER A 30 -10.06 25.39 9.16
N ALA A 31 -10.15 25.12 10.46
CA ALA A 31 -10.93 24.02 11.03
C ALA A 31 -12.42 24.20 10.69
N SER A 32 -12.82 23.76 9.50
CA SER A 32 -14.23 23.59 9.17
C SER A 32 -14.76 22.45 10.03
N SER A 33 -15.86 22.70 10.72
CA SER A 33 -16.55 21.68 11.51
C SER A 33 -16.83 20.44 10.65
N ALA A 34 -16.61 19.26 11.24
CA ALA A 34 -16.92 17.99 10.61
C ALA A 34 -18.40 17.96 10.16
N PRO A 35 -18.72 17.40 8.98
CA PRO A 35 -20.10 17.31 8.50
C PRO A 35 -20.97 16.46 9.43
N SER A 36 -22.25 16.82 9.57
CA SER A 36 -23.21 15.92 10.22
C SER A 36 -23.81 14.98 9.19
N LEU A 37 -23.50 13.70 9.29
CA LEU A 37 -23.99 12.65 8.39
C LEU A 37 -24.88 11.64 9.15
N PRO A 38 -25.86 11.00 8.49
CA PRO A 38 -26.63 9.93 9.09
C PRO A 38 -25.73 8.79 9.61
N PRO A 39 -26.03 8.17 10.76
CA PRO A 39 -25.20 7.10 11.28
C PRO A 39 -25.19 5.89 10.35
N VAL A 40 -24.02 5.26 10.20
CA VAL A 40 -23.82 4.04 9.39
C VAL A 40 -22.91 3.07 10.13
N GLY A 41 -23.25 1.78 10.11
CA GLY A 41 -22.40 0.72 10.68
C GLY A 41 -21.18 0.41 9.80
N ALA A 42 -20.12 -0.13 10.38
CA ALA A 42 -18.90 -0.47 9.65
C ALA A 42 -19.13 -1.50 8.53
N GLU A 43 -19.89 -2.55 8.80
CA GLU A 43 -20.26 -3.58 7.81
C GLU A 43 -21.04 -2.97 6.65
N GLN A 44 -22.01 -2.11 6.96
CA GLN A 44 -22.84 -1.46 5.96
C GLN A 44 -22.02 -0.47 5.11
N LEU A 45 -21.08 0.26 5.73
CA LEU A 45 -20.17 1.14 5.02
C LEU A 45 -19.28 0.34 4.06
N VAL A 46 -18.63 -0.73 4.53
CA VAL A 46 -17.78 -1.58 3.69
C VAL A 46 -18.58 -2.26 2.58
N GLU A 47 -19.78 -2.75 2.88
CA GLU A 47 -20.68 -3.30 1.88
C GLU A 47 -21.02 -2.28 0.79
N SER A 48 -21.29 -1.02 1.17
CA SER A 48 -21.58 0.03 0.20
C SER A 48 -20.39 0.31 -0.71
N VAL A 49 -19.16 0.26 -0.20
CA VAL A 49 -17.93 0.40 -1.01
C VAL A 49 -17.78 -0.77 -2.00
N LEU A 50 -18.08 -2.00 -1.57
CA LEU A 50 -17.96 -3.20 -2.43
C LEU A 50 -19.02 -3.29 -3.53
N ARG A 51 -20.20 -2.68 -3.31
CA ARG A 51 -21.29 -2.63 -4.29
C ARG A 51 -21.01 -1.64 -5.41
N GLU A 52 -20.39 -0.51 -5.07
CA GLU A 52 -20.16 0.58 -6.00
C GLU A 52 -18.94 0.31 -6.88
N GLN A 53 -19.09 0.49 -8.19
CA GLN A 53 -17.92 0.61 -9.07
C GLN A 53 -17.42 2.06 -8.98
N PRO A 54 -16.10 2.30 -8.94
CA PRO A 54 -15.57 3.65 -8.97
C PRO A 54 -16.15 4.41 -10.16
N PRO A 55 -16.86 5.54 -9.96
CA PRO A 55 -17.41 6.31 -11.05
C PRO A 55 -16.30 6.97 -11.87
N ALA A 56 -16.67 7.54 -13.02
CA ALA A 56 -15.78 8.43 -13.74
C ALA A 56 -15.36 9.59 -12.82
N MET A 57 -14.05 9.80 -12.70
CA MET A 57 -13.49 10.81 -11.80
C MET A 57 -12.08 11.22 -12.21
N GLY A 58 -11.69 12.43 -11.82
CA GLY A 58 -10.34 12.96 -11.94
C GLY A 58 -9.93 13.65 -10.63
N GLY A 59 -8.68 13.53 -10.23
CA GLY A 59 -8.21 14.15 -9.00
C GLY A 59 -6.72 14.04 -8.77
N THR A 60 -6.27 14.68 -7.69
CA THR A 60 -4.88 14.66 -7.21
C THR A 60 -4.85 13.97 -5.86
N VAL A 61 -4.06 12.90 -5.74
CA VAL A 61 -3.81 12.17 -4.51
C VAL A 61 -2.45 12.57 -3.98
N LYS A 62 -2.37 12.95 -2.71
CA LYS A 62 -1.12 13.22 -2.01
C LYS A 62 -0.84 12.14 -0.99
N VAL A 63 0.40 11.66 -0.97
CA VAL A 63 0.91 10.73 0.04
C VAL A 63 1.89 11.45 0.96
N ASP A 64 1.56 11.64 2.23
CA ASP A 64 2.50 12.13 3.22
C ASP A 64 3.12 10.92 3.95
N ASN A 65 4.43 10.77 3.83
CA ASN A 65 5.20 9.71 4.47
C ASN A 65 6.06 10.35 5.57
N ALA A 66 5.68 10.10 6.83
CA ALA A 66 6.40 10.55 8.01
C ALA A 66 6.97 9.34 8.80
N LEU A 67 7.32 8.26 8.09
CA LEU A 67 7.84 7.04 8.70
C LEU A 67 9.20 7.29 9.41
N GLY A 68 9.90 8.38 9.07
CA GLY A 68 11.17 8.73 9.69
C GLY A 68 12.30 7.79 9.27
N LEU A 69 12.25 7.32 8.02
CA LEU A 69 13.27 6.44 7.47
C LEU A 69 14.61 7.18 7.36
N PRO A 70 15.72 6.58 7.79
CA PRO A 70 17.04 7.19 7.63
C PRO A 70 17.37 7.33 6.14
N ALA A 71 18.18 8.35 5.81
CA ALA A 71 18.73 8.47 4.46
C ALA A 71 19.53 7.20 4.13
N ILE A 72 19.18 6.57 3.01
CA ILE A 72 19.81 5.35 2.53
C ILE A 72 20.83 5.74 1.45
N PRO A 73 22.14 5.61 1.68
CA PRO A 73 23.15 5.92 0.67
C PRO A 73 22.92 5.09 -0.61
N GLY A 74 22.91 5.76 -1.77
CA GLY A 74 22.67 5.10 -3.06
C GLY A 74 21.20 4.89 -3.45
N VAL A 75 20.25 5.07 -2.52
CA VAL A 75 18.83 5.19 -2.86
C VAL A 75 18.50 6.68 -2.95
N PRO A 76 18.04 7.18 -4.11
CA PRO A 76 17.67 8.58 -4.24
C PRO A 76 16.65 8.99 -3.17
N GLU A 77 16.89 10.13 -2.51
CA GLU A 77 15.85 10.79 -1.72
C GLU A 77 14.63 11.00 -2.64
N GLY A 78 13.49 10.40 -2.29
CA GLY A 78 12.30 10.39 -3.16
C GLY A 78 12.07 9.14 -3.99
N SER A 79 12.72 7.99 -3.69
CA SER A 79 12.25 6.72 -4.24
C SER A 79 10.76 6.52 -3.93
N ALA A 80 9.99 6.02 -4.90
CA ALA A 80 8.53 5.86 -4.85
C ALA A 80 8.01 5.14 -3.59
N LEU A 81 8.85 4.31 -2.98
CA LEU A 81 8.55 3.54 -1.78
C LEU A 81 8.73 4.34 -0.47
N LEU A 82 9.54 5.40 -0.47
CA LEU A 82 10.00 6.09 0.75
C LEU A 82 9.67 7.59 0.80
N GLY A 83 9.39 8.24 -0.33
CA GLY A 83 9.35 9.71 -0.41
C GLY A 83 8.00 10.41 -0.23
N GLY A 84 6.88 9.68 -0.24
CA GLY A 84 5.54 10.27 -0.34
C GLY A 84 5.30 11.00 -1.67
N GLY A 85 4.09 11.56 -1.84
CA GLY A 85 3.68 12.78 -2.55
C GLY A 85 2.60 12.66 -3.64
N GLU A 86 2.60 13.51 -4.68
CA GLU A 86 1.43 13.75 -5.53
C GLU A 86 1.35 12.88 -6.79
N THR A 87 0.16 12.33 -7.01
CA THR A 87 -0.22 11.56 -8.19
C THR A 87 -1.56 12.05 -8.70
N ARG A 88 -1.61 12.43 -9.97
CA ARG A 88 -2.87 12.74 -10.65
C ARG A 88 -3.47 11.46 -11.20
N VAL A 89 -4.75 11.23 -10.92
CA VAL A 89 -5.48 10.03 -11.30
C VAL A 89 -6.74 10.39 -12.06
N TRP A 90 -7.05 9.59 -13.08
CA TRP A 90 -8.29 9.67 -13.83
C TRP A 90 -8.84 8.27 -14.06
N LEU A 91 -10.14 8.11 -13.87
CA LEU A 91 -10.90 6.91 -14.16
C LEU A 91 -12.09 7.28 -15.04
N ASP A 92 -12.47 6.40 -15.96
CA ASP A 92 -13.65 6.60 -16.80
C ASP A 92 -14.92 5.93 -16.27
N GLY A 93 -14.82 5.18 -15.17
CA GLY A 93 -15.91 4.39 -14.60
C GLY A 93 -16.24 3.09 -15.34
N HIS A 94 -15.52 2.77 -16.41
CA HIS A 94 -15.71 1.57 -17.24
C HIS A 94 -14.44 0.72 -17.33
N GLY A 95 -13.51 0.92 -16.40
CA GLY A 95 -12.29 0.14 -16.27
C GLY A 95 -11.10 0.71 -17.02
N ARG A 96 -11.19 1.90 -17.63
CA ARG A 96 -10.01 2.62 -18.14
C ARG A 96 -9.49 3.61 -17.09
N GLY A 97 -8.19 3.83 -17.09
CA GLY A 97 -7.56 4.66 -16.09
C GLY A 97 -6.24 5.26 -16.53
N ARG A 98 -5.88 6.39 -15.93
CA ARG A 98 -4.58 7.03 -16.06
C ARG A 98 -4.08 7.43 -14.68
N ALA A 99 -2.80 7.20 -14.41
CA ALA A 99 -2.09 7.76 -13.28
C ALA A 99 -0.82 8.46 -13.76
N GLN A 100 -0.57 9.66 -13.27
CA GLN A 100 0.64 10.43 -13.54
C GLN A 100 1.32 10.80 -12.23
N ILE A 101 2.55 10.33 -12.08
CA ILE A 101 3.43 10.66 -10.98
C ILE A 101 4.47 11.63 -11.53
N ALA A 102 4.41 12.87 -11.07
CA ALA A 102 5.42 13.87 -11.38
C ALA A 102 6.39 13.95 -10.20
N SER A 103 7.68 13.88 -10.49
CA SER A 103 8.77 14.14 -9.57
C SER A 103 9.77 15.07 -10.26
N SER A 104 10.57 15.81 -9.51
CA SER A 104 11.54 16.78 -10.01
C SER A 104 12.41 16.21 -11.15
N GLY A 105 12.10 16.54 -12.40
CA GLY A 105 12.80 16.06 -13.60
C GLY A 105 12.43 14.66 -14.11
N ARG A 106 11.46 13.97 -13.49
CA ARG A 106 10.97 12.64 -13.90
C ARG A 106 9.46 12.56 -13.90
N GLU A 107 8.89 12.06 -14.98
CA GLU A 107 7.48 11.70 -15.08
C GLU A 107 7.36 10.19 -15.22
N GLN A 108 6.53 9.58 -14.38
CA GLN A 108 6.02 8.24 -14.60
C GLN A 108 4.54 8.31 -14.94
N THR A 109 4.15 7.68 -16.03
CA THR A 109 2.75 7.60 -16.45
C THR A 109 2.33 6.14 -16.55
N ILE A 110 1.15 5.84 -16.03
CA ILE A 110 0.48 4.55 -16.20
C ILE A 110 -0.84 4.83 -16.91
N VAL A 111 -1.11 4.11 -18.00
CA VAL A 111 -2.39 4.20 -18.72
C VAL A 111 -2.93 2.80 -18.90
N HIS A 112 -4.17 2.56 -18.52
CA HIS A 112 -4.91 1.35 -18.83
C HIS A 112 -6.07 1.70 -19.76
N ASP A 113 -6.05 1.16 -20.97
CA ASP A 113 -7.05 1.43 -22.02
C ASP A 113 -8.24 0.45 -21.99
N GLY A 114 -8.27 -0.45 -21.01
CA GLY A 114 -9.28 -1.50 -20.82
C GLY A 114 -8.77 -2.89 -21.19
N THR A 115 -7.72 -2.99 -22.01
CA THR A 115 -7.11 -4.28 -22.42
C THR A 115 -5.60 -4.30 -22.22
N THR A 116 -4.98 -3.14 -22.35
CA THR A 116 -3.54 -2.95 -22.30
C THR A 116 -3.19 -1.95 -21.22
N THR A 117 -2.15 -2.24 -20.46
CA THR A 117 -1.53 -1.30 -19.53
C THR A 117 -0.19 -0.85 -20.08
N TRP A 118 -0.02 0.45 -20.23
CA TRP A 118 1.23 1.10 -20.57
C TRP A 118 1.84 1.70 -19.31
N ARG A 119 3.16 1.52 -19.15
CA ARG A 119 3.96 2.14 -18.10
C ARG A 119 5.12 2.89 -18.74
N TRP A 120 5.13 4.21 -18.59
CA TRP A 120 6.15 5.10 -19.10
C TRP A 120 7.03 5.63 -17.98
N ASP A 121 8.32 5.69 -18.23
CA ASP A 121 9.31 6.34 -17.38
C ASP A 121 10.15 7.30 -18.22
N SER A 122 10.03 8.60 -17.94
CA SER A 122 10.67 9.64 -18.76
C SER A 122 12.19 9.66 -18.64
N SER A 123 12.74 9.24 -17.49
CA SER A 123 14.19 9.25 -17.25
C SER A 123 14.92 8.20 -18.08
N SER A 124 14.33 7.01 -18.19
CA SER A 124 14.84 5.91 -19.02
C SER A 124 14.30 5.95 -20.44
N ARG A 125 13.39 6.89 -20.75
CA ARG A 125 12.64 6.97 -22.01
C ARG A 125 12.05 5.62 -22.44
N THR A 126 11.56 4.84 -21.48
CA THR A 126 11.09 3.48 -21.72
C THR A 126 9.59 3.38 -21.48
N ALA A 127 8.88 2.81 -22.46
CA ALA A 127 7.48 2.41 -22.34
C ALA A 127 7.41 0.89 -22.25
N VAL A 128 6.77 0.36 -21.20
CA VAL A 128 6.48 -1.06 -21.05
C VAL A 128 5.00 -1.27 -21.35
N ARG A 129 4.69 -2.17 -22.28
CA ARG A 129 3.33 -2.57 -22.65
C ARG A 129 3.01 -3.93 -22.05
N SER A 130 1.93 -4.01 -21.28
CA SER A 130 1.40 -5.26 -20.73
C SER A 130 0.00 -5.48 -21.27
N THR A 131 -0.21 -6.54 -22.06
CA THR A 131 -1.56 -6.95 -22.46
C THR A 131 -2.16 -7.84 -21.38
N HIS A 132 -3.38 -7.53 -20.98
CA HIS A 132 -4.12 -8.35 -20.04
C HIS A 132 -5.13 -9.16 -20.85
N PRO A 133 -5.18 -10.50 -20.72
CA PRO A 133 -6.33 -11.23 -21.24
C PRO A 133 -7.58 -10.62 -20.61
N ASP A 134 -8.67 -10.54 -21.38
CA ASP A 134 -9.95 -10.07 -20.85
C ASP A 134 -10.15 -10.70 -19.47
N ALA A 135 -10.22 -9.85 -18.45
CA ALA A 135 -10.47 -10.32 -17.11
C ALA A 135 -11.81 -11.06 -17.21
N LYS A 136 -11.77 -12.40 -17.13
CA LYS A 136 -12.99 -13.18 -17.02
C LYS A 136 -13.74 -12.57 -15.86
N LYS A 137 -14.89 -11.94 -16.14
CA LYS A 137 -15.79 -11.50 -15.08
C LYS A 137 -15.91 -12.68 -14.13
N PRO A 138 -15.69 -12.50 -12.82
CA PRO A 138 -15.81 -13.59 -11.88
C PRO A 138 -17.12 -14.33 -12.17
N GLU A 139 -17.02 -15.61 -12.56
CA GLU A 139 -18.20 -16.43 -12.81
C GLU A 139 -18.85 -16.68 -11.44
N GLY A 140 -19.94 -15.98 -11.19
CA GLY A 140 -20.64 -15.98 -9.91
C GLY A 140 -20.89 -14.56 -9.41
N THR A 141 -22.12 -14.30 -8.98
CA THR A 141 -22.45 -13.07 -8.26
C THR A 141 -21.80 -13.16 -6.88
N VAL A 142 -20.66 -12.49 -6.68
CA VAL A 142 -20.15 -12.28 -5.33
C VAL A 142 -21.17 -11.39 -4.64
N ASP A 143 -21.92 -11.95 -3.67
CA ASP A 143 -22.83 -11.16 -2.84
C ASP A 143 -22.00 -10.15 -2.01
N PRO A 144 -22.12 -8.84 -2.28
CA PRO A 144 -21.32 -7.83 -1.58
C PRO A 144 -21.57 -7.83 -0.07
N SER A 145 -22.78 -8.20 0.38
CA SER A 145 -23.10 -8.32 1.80
C SER A 145 -22.30 -9.46 2.44
N ALA A 146 -22.24 -10.63 1.78
CA ALA A 146 -21.44 -11.76 2.25
C ALA A 146 -19.94 -11.44 2.25
N ALA A 147 -19.44 -10.79 1.19
CA ALA A 147 -18.04 -10.38 1.08
C ALA A 147 -17.66 -9.36 2.18
N ALA A 148 -18.49 -8.36 2.42
CA ALA A 148 -18.27 -7.37 3.48
C ALA A 148 -18.24 -8.02 4.87
N ARG A 149 -19.21 -8.91 5.16
CA ARG A 149 -19.26 -9.65 6.44
C ARG A 149 -18.02 -10.50 6.64
N GLN A 150 -17.58 -11.21 5.60
CA GLN A 150 -16.36 -12.02 5.66
C GLN A 150 -15.13 -11.15 5.91
N LEU A 151 -14.96 -10.07 5.15
CA LEU A 151 -13.84 -9.14 5.31
C LEU A 151 -13.79 -8.54 6.71
N ILE A 152 -14.91 -7.99 7.20
CA ILE A 152 -15.01 -7.43 8.54
C ILE A 152 -14.77 -8.50 9.60
N SER A 153 -15.30 -9.72 9.44
CA SER A 153 -15.07 -10.81 10.39
C SER A 153 -13.59 -11.20 10.47
N THR A 154 -12.87 -11.21 9.35
CA THR A 154 -11.43 -11.48 9.34
C THR A 154 -10.66 -10.36 10.02
N ILE A 155 -10.98 -9.09 9.74
CA ILE A 155 -10.30 -7.97 10.38
C ILE A 155 -10.58 -7.94 11.90
N ARG A 156 -11.81 -8.30 12.30
CA ARG A 156 -12.25 -8.33 13.69
C ARG A 156 -11.58 -9.38 14.55
N SER A 157 -10.90 -10.37 13.98
CA SER A 157 -10.14 -11.34 14.78
C SER A 157 -8.94 -10.71 15.49
N SER A 158 -8.42 -9.59 14.95
CA SER A 158 -7.26 -8.88 15.48
C SER A 158 -7.51 -7.38 15.71
N SER A 159 -8.73 -6.88 15.48
CA SER A 159 -9.03 -5.45 15.49
C SER A 159 -10.45 -5.13 15.95
N THR A 160 -10.66 -3.96 16.52
CA THR A 160 -11.98 -3.32 16.54
C THR A 160 -12.17 -2.58 15.22
N VAL A 161 -13.37 -2.70 14.63
CA VAL A 161 -13.74 -1.99 13.40
C VAL A 161 -15.01 -1.21 13.65
N ALA A 162 -14.93 0.11 13.52
CA ALA A 162 -16.03 1.03 13.78
C ALA A 162 -16.07 2.17 12.76
N VAL A 163 -17.23 2.82 12.63
CA VAL A 163 -17.30 4.15 12.00
C VAL A 163 -17.27 5.15 13.14
N ASP A 164 -16.18 5.91 13.22
CA ASP A 164 -15.90 6.84 14.31
C ASP A 164 -15.67 8.23 13.73
N GLY A 165 -16.76 8.97 13.64
CA GLY A 165 -16.78 10.34 13.14
C GLY A 165 -16.91 10.47 11.63
N THR A 166 -16.66 11.69 11.19
CA THR A 166 -16.84 12.14 9.81
C THR A 166 -15.78 13.16 9.50
N ALA A 167 -15.38 13.24 8.24
CA ALA A 167 -14.39 14.20 7.78
C ALA A 167 -14.84 14.87 6.49
N ARG A 168 -14.09 15.91 6.12
CA ARG A 168 -14.12 16.48 4.77
C ARG A 168 -12.79 16.22 4.09
N VAL A 169 -12.82 15.66 2.89
CA VAL A 169 -11.64 15.33 2.07
C VAL A 169 -11.87 15.85 0.66
N ALA A 170 -10.99 16.70 0.13
CA ALA A 170 -11.16 17.31 -1.20
C ALA A 170 -12.58 17.88 -1.45
N ASN A 171 -13.12 18.64 -0.49
CA ASN A 171 -14.49 19.19 -0.50
C ASN A 171 -15.63 18.16 -0.52
N ARG A 172 -15.36 16.90 -0.14
CA ARG A 172 -16.34 15.84 -0.04
C ARG A 172 -16.54 15.41 1.40
N ASP A 173 -17.80 15.25 1.79
CA ASP A 173 -18.17 14.71 3.10
C ASP A 173 -17.91 13.21 3.12
N ALA A 174 -17.36 12.72 4.22
CA ALA A 174 -16.91 11.35 4.35
C ALA A 174 -17.19 10.77 5.73
N TYR A 175 -17.48 9.47 5.78
CA TYR A 175 -17.48 8.66 6.99
C TYR A 175 -16.04 8.23 7.31
N GLU A 176 -15.64 8.21 8.57
CA GLU A 176 -14.33 7.69 8.96
C GLU A 176 -14.46 6.27 9.53
N LEU A 177 -14.05 5.28 8.73
CA LEU A 177 -13.88 3.90 9.19
C LEU A 177 -12.56 3.79 9.95
N VAL A 178 -12.60 3.29 11.18
CA VAL A 178 -11.42 3.16 12.05
C VAL A 178 -11.19 1.71 12.39
N LEU A 179 -9.95 1.28 12.18
CA LEU A 179 -9.44 -0.04 12.54
C LEU A 179 -8.43 0.16 13.66
N THR A 180 -8.75 -0.34 14.85
CA THR A 180 -7.89 -0.27 16.03
C THR A 180 -7.41 -1.68 16.38
N PRO A 181 -6.11 -1.95 16.53
CA PRO A 181 -5.61 -3.25 16.96
C PRO A 181 -6.26 -3.69 18.28
N ALA A 182 -6.52 -5.00 18.43
CA ALA A 182 -7.02 -5.54 19.68
C ALA A 182 -5.96 -5.37 20.80
N PRO A 183 -6.34 -5.27 22.08
CA PRO A 183 -5.39 -5.09 23.18
C PRO A 183 -4.35 -6.21 23.33
N SER A 184 -4.60 -7.39 22.75
CA SER A 184 -3.67 -8.52 22.70
C SER A 184 -2.59 -8.39 21.63
N GLU A 185 -2.76 -7.50 20.65
CA GLU A 185 -1.82 -7.31 19.56
C GLU A 185 -0.60 -6.50 20.04
N ARG A 186 0.58 -7.02 19.73
CA ARG A 186 1.90 -6.43 19.88
C ARG A 186 2.30 -5.69 18.60
N THR A 187 1.68 -4.54 18.37
CA THR A 187 2.01 -3.62 17.27
C THR A 187 2.42 -2.24 17.76
N VAL A 188 3.22 -1.53 16.96
CA VAL A 188 3.54 -0.11 17.21
C VAL A 188 2.51 0.85 16.61
N LEU A 189 1.56 0.32 15.83
CA LEU A 189 0.46 1.11 15.27
C LEU A 189 -0.64 1.30 16.30
N ARG A 190 -1.24 2.49 16.30
CA ARG A 190 -2.38 2.83 17.13
C ARG A 190 -3.69 2.52 16.43
N GLU A 191 -3.80 2.94 15.18
CA GLU A 191 -5.01 2.76 14.38
C GLU A 191 -4.75 3.09 12.90
N VAL A 192 -5.66 2.61 12.05
CA VAL A 192 -5.79 3.01 10.65
C VAL A 192 -7.17 3.62 10.46
N ARG A 193 -7.23 4.83 9.89
CA ARG A 193 -8.47 5.51 9.53
C ARG A 193 -8.63 5.54 8.01
N VAL A 194 -9.83 5.26 7.53
CA VAL A 194 -10.20 5.32 6.11
C VAL A 194 -11.41 6.23 5.97
N ALA A 195 -11.24 7.39 5.34
CA ALA A 195 -12.33 8.28 4.99
C ALA A 195 -13.01 7.75 3.71
N VAL A 196 -14.31 7.48 3.78
CA VAL A 196 -15.13 6.97 2.68
C VAL A 196 -16.17 8.02 2.31
N ASP A 197 -16.21 8.42 1.04
CA ASP A 197 -17.16 9.40 0.51
C ASP A 197 -18.61 9.06 0.88
N ALA A 198 -19.36 10.04 1.37
CA ALA A 198 -20.70 9.81 1.88
C ALA A 198 -21.74 9.45 0.81
N GLU A 199 -21.52 9.87 -0.44
CA GLU A 199 -22.50 9.72 -1.54
C GLU A 199 -22.08 8.65 -2.55
N LYS A 200 -20.82 8.68 -3.00
CA LYS A 200 -20.25 7.80 -4.03
C LYS A 200 -19.52 6.59 -3.46
N ARG A 201 -19.33 6.53 -2.14
CA ARG A 201 -18.69 5.42 -1.41
C ARG A 201 -17.29 5.08 -1.93
N VAL A 202 -16.59 6.05 -2.48
CA VAL A 202 -15.19 5.93 -2.89
C VAL A 202 -14.28 6.21 -1.67
N PRO A 203 -13.24 5.39 -1.41
CA PRO A 203 -12.23 5.73 -0.42
C PRO A 203 -11.48 7.02 -0.81
N LEU A 204 -11.49 8.00 0.08
CA LEU A 204 -10.93 9.33 -0.18
C LEU A 204 -9.57 9.56 0.50
N ARG A 205 -9.36 8.97 1.67
CA ARG A 205 -8.13 9.11 2.45
C ARG A 205 -7.90 7.88 3.31
N VAL A 206 -6.64 7.45 3.40
CA VAL A 206 -6.15 6.49 4.40
C VAL A 206 -5.13 7.20 5.26
N THR A 207 -5.25 7.06 6.58
CA THR A 207 -4.35 7.63 7.57
C THR A 207 -3.91 6.52 8.52
N VAL A 208 -2.61 6.35 8.70
CA VAL A 208 -2.01 5.43 9.67
C VAL A 208 -1.43 6.25 10.80
N LEU A 209 -1.75 5.87 12.04
CA LEU A 209 -1.26 6.51 13.25
C LEU A 209 -0.48 5.51 14.08
N ALA A 210 0.67 5.94 14.60
CA ALA A 210 1.50 5.14 15.50
C ALA A 210 1.23 5.48 16.97
N ASN A 211 1.57 4.56 17.86
CA ASN A 211 1.54 4.81 19.30
C ASN A 211 2.55 5.92 19.68
N GLY A 212 2.17 6.79 20.61
CA GLY A 212 3.01 7.90 21.07
C GLY A 212 3.07 9.12 20.14
N SER A 213 2.28 9.17 19.07
CA SER A 213 2.16 10.32 18.16
C SER A 213 0.68 10.64 17.88
N SER A 214 0.31 11.91 17.94
CA SER A 214 -0.98 12.39 17.41
C SER A 214 -0.95 12.56 15.89
N ASP A 215 0.22 12.82 15.33
CA ASP A 215 0.39 13.07 13.90
C ASP A 215 0.39 11.76 13.11
N PRO A 216 -0.19 11.75 11.89
CA PRO A 216 -0.10 10.63 10.97
C PRO A 216 1.34 10.27 10.65
N VAL A 217 1.63 8.98 10.65
CA VAL A 217 2.93 8.43 10.21
C VAL A 217 2.93 8.08 8.73
N LEU A 218 1.74 7.81 8.19
CA LEU A 218 1.47 7.70 6.76
C LEU A 218 0.08 8.25 6.50
N GLN A 219 -0.07 9.05 5.46
CA GLN A 219 -1.37 9.48 4.97
C GLN A 219 -1.35 9.43 3.45
N ALA A 220 -2.43 8.95 2.84
CA ALA A 220 -2.65 9.01 1.40
C ALA A 220 -4.08 9.46 1.17
N GLY A 221 -4.31 10.56 0.47
CA GLY A 221 -5.67 11.02 0.21
C GLY A 221 -5.79 12.08 -0.87
N PHE A 222 -7.01 12.27 -1.37
CA PHE A 222 -7.29 13.29 -2.36
C PHE A 222 -7.12 14.70 -1.77
N THR A 223 -6.33 15.53 -2.45
CA THR A 223 -6.30 16.99 -2.27
C THR A 223 -7.30 17.67 -3.20
N GLU A 224 -7.53 17.08 -4.36
CA GLU A 224 -8.50 17.51 -5.36
C GLU A 224 -9.26 16.30 -5.89
N LEU A 225 -10.58 16.42 -6.07
CA LEU A 225 -11.41 15.37 -6.63
C LEU A 225 -12.61 15.97 -7.33
N ALA A 226 -12.86 15.52 -8.55
CA ALA A 226 -14.04 15.83 -9.34
C ALA A 226 -14.61 14.54 -9.92
N PHE A 227 -15.91 14.31 -9.68
CA PHE A 227 -16.66 13.25 -10.34
C PHE A 227 -17.23 13.76 -11.66
N GLY A 228 -17.27 12.89 -12.67
CA GLY A 228 -17.82 13.23 -13.98
C GLY A 228 -17.06 12.54 -15.11
N GLU A 229 -17.60 12.68 -16.32
CA GLU A 229 -16.97 12.16 -17.53
C GLU A 229 -15.56 12.74 -17.72
N GLN A 230 -14.64 11.89 -18.17
CA GLN A 230 -13.25 12.26 -18.43
C GLN A 230 -12.99 12.20 -19.94
N ASP A 231 -12.10 13.06 -20.44
CA ASP A 231 -11.70 13.05 -21.84
C ASP A 231 -11.17 11.65 -22.23
N ALA A 232 -11.77 11.04 -23.26
CA ALA A 232 -11.41 9.72 -23.73
C ALA A 232 -9.94 9.61 -24.20
N GLY A 233 -9.33 10.73 -24.61
CA GLY A 233 -7.92 10.83 -24.98
C GLY A 233 -6.96 10.59 -23.82
N LEU A 234 -7.38 10.80 -22.56
CA LEU A 234 -6.54 10.53 -21.38
C LEU A 234 -6.16 9.05 -21.26
N PHE A 235 -7.04 8.17 -21.73
CA PHE A 235 -6.91 6.72 -21.64
C PHE A 235 -6.20 6.11 -22.85
N LYS A 236 -5.71 6.94 -23.77
CA LYS A 236 -4.86 6.51 -24.88
C LYS A 236 -3.41 6.84 -24.53
N PHE A 237 -2.50 5.91 -24.82
CA PHE A 237 -1.07 6.14 -24.65
C PHE A 237 -0.33 5.84 -25.94
N GLU A 238 0.38 6.83 -26.42
CA GLU A 238 1.31 6.72 -27.53
C GLU A 238 2.72 7.02 -27.00
N PRO A 239 3.67 6.06 -27.09
CA PRO A 239 5.04 6.29 -26.68
C PRO A 239 5.63 7.51 -27.42
N PRO A 240 6.29 8.46 -26.70
CA PRO A 240 6.93 9.60 -27.35
C PRO A 240 7.97 9.18 -28.38
N ALA A 241 8.25 10.04 -29.37
CA ALA A 241 9.26 9.77 -30.40
C ALA A 241 10.63 9.41 -29.77
N GLY A 242 11.25 8.32 -30.23
CA GLY A 242 12.51 7.82 -29.70
C GLY A 242 12.41 7.13 -28.32
N ALA A 243 11.19 6.81 -27.86
CA ALA A 243 10.99 5.94 -26.72
C ALA A 243 11.40 4.49 -27.06
N THR A 244 12.04 3.82 -26.10
CA THR A 244 12.23 2.37 -26.16
C THR A 244 10.94 1.70 -25.71
N VAL A 245 10.32 0.90 -26.59
CA VAL A 245 9.11 0.14 -26.26
C VAL A 245 9.50 -1.30 -25.93
N LYS A 246 9.02 -1.81 -24.80
CA LYS A 246 9.21 -3.21 -24.38
C LYS A 246 7.84 -3.83 -24.13
N ASP A 247 7.64 -5.04 -24.61
CA ASP A 247 6.53 -5.86 -24.16
C ASP A 247 6.88 -6.50 -22.82
N ASP A 248 5.90 -6.53 -21.91
CA ASP A 248 6.04 -7.21 -20.65
C ASP A 248 5.93 -8.73 -20.90
N GLU A 249 7.08 -9.34 -21.21
CA GLU A 249 7.21 -10.78 -21.40
C GLU A 249 7.14 -11.57 -20.09
N ARG A 250 6.84 -10.92 -18.95
CA ARG A 250 6.48 -11.60 -17.71
C ARG A 250 5.16 -12.33 -17.90
N LYS A 251 5.22 -13.48 -18.58
CA LYS A 251 4.34 -14.61 -18.28
C LYS A 251 4.40 -14.77 -16.76
N PRO A 252 3.27 -15.02 -16.07
CA PRO A 252 3.30 -15.33 -14.66
C PRO A 252 4.16 -16.59 -14.50
N ASP A 253 5.45 -16.39 -14.24
CA ASP A 253 6.40 -17.46 -14.18
C ASP A 253 6.18 -18.13 -12.83
N ARG A 254 5.39 -19.20 -12.85
CA ARG A 254 5.20 -20.08 -11.70
C ARG A 254 6.55 -20.64 -11.18
N ASN A 255 7.63 -20.54 -11.95
CA ASN A 255 8.98 -20.94 -11.55
C ASN A 255 9.88 -19.79 -11.08
N ALA A 256 9.64 -18.51 -11.40
CA ALA A 256 10.44 -17.39 -10.85
C ALA A 256 10.32 -17.27 -9.32
N ALA A 257 9.23 -17.78 -8.74
CA ALA A 257 9.05 -17.93 -7.30
C ALA A 257 9.93 -19.04 -6.66
N LYS A 258 10.76 -19.76 -7.44
CA LYS A 258 11.67 -20.79 -6.93
C LYS A 258 13.08 -20.26 -6.67
N ASP A 259 13.52 -19.22 -7.37
CA ASP A 259 14.89 -18.71 -7.28
C ASP A 259 15.05 -17.51 -6.33
N HIS A 260 13.94 -16.89 -5.91
CA HIS A 260 13.94 -15.92 -4.81
C HIS A 260 13.57 -16.60 -3.49
N PRO A 261 14.32 -16.36 -2.39
CA PRO A 261 13.96 -16.89 -1.09
C PRO A 261 12.55 -16.41 -0.72
N LYS A 262 11.65 -17.37 -0.49
CA LYS A 262 10.25 -17.05 -0.22
C LYS A 262 10.13 -16.36 1.14
N PRO A 263 9.46 -15.20 1.22
CA PRO A 263 9.19 -14.58 2.50
C PRO A 263 8.38 -15.55 3.39
N LYS A 264 8.84 -15.74 4.61
CA LYS A 264 8.11 -16.47 5.65
C LYS A 264 7.33 -15.44 6.47
N ILE A 265 6.01 -15.60 6.52
CA ILE A 265 5.14 -14.77 7.36
C ILE A 265 5.05 -15.45 8.73
N VAL A 266 5.31 -14.70 9.80
CA VAL A 266 5.22 -15.18 11.18
C VAL A 266 4.30 -14.27 11.97
N GLY A 267 3.41 -14.86 12.77
CA GLY A 267 2.35 -14.13 13.47
C GLY A 267 1.10 -13.98 12.62
N ASP A 268 0.09 -13.35 13.21
CA ASP A 268 -1.23 -13.12 12.65
C ASP A 268 -1.61 -11.65 12.88
N GLY A 269 -2.56 -11.11 12.12
CA GLY A 269 -3.10 -9.77 12.39
C GLY A 269 -2.02 -8.67 12.36
N TRP A 270 -2.00 -7.83 13.40
CA TRP A 270 -1.05 -6.73 13.57
C TRP A 270 0.30 -7.18 14.11
N ASP A 271 0.40 -8.42 14.60
CA ASP A 271 1.62 -9.05 15.13
C ASP A 271 2.46 -9.71 14.03
N THR A 272 2.13 -9.41 12.78
CA THR A 272 2.75 -10.04 11.63
C THR A 272 4.15 -9.47 11.38
N ALA A 273 5.13 -10.37 11.33
CA ALA A 273 6.48 -10.10 10.85
C ALA A 273 6.76 -10.92 9.58
N VAL A 274 7.39 -10.26 8.60
CA VAL A 274 7.87 -10.91 7.38
C VAL A 274 9.35 -11.20 7.53
N VAL A 275 9.73 -12.46 7.38
CA VAL A 275 11.11 -12.93 7.43
C VAL A 275 11.59 -13.29 6.04
N VAL A 276 12.73 -12.75 5.63
CA VAL A 276 13.36 -13.00 4.33
C VAL A 276 14.82 -13.41 4.52
N ASP A 277 15.33 -14.24 3.62
CA ASP A 277 16.75 -14.46 3.48
C ASP A 277 17.29 -13.42 2.48
N LEU A 278 18.28 -12.64 2.90
CA LEU A 278 18.92 -11.67 2.03
C LEU A 278 19.84 -12.40 1.03
N PRO A 279 19.90 -11.94 -0.23
CA PRO A 279 20.77 -12.54 -1.23
C PRO A 279 22.24 -12.48 -0.76
N LYS A 280 22.94 -13.60 -0.92
CA LYS A 280 24.37 -13.70 -0.60
C LYS A 280 25.19 -13.27 -1.81
N GLY A 281 25.62 -12.01 -1.86
CA GLY A 281 26.56 -11.54 -2.88
C GLY A 281 26.44 -10.05 -3.20
N LYS A 282 27.52 -9.47 -3.72
CA LYS A 282 27.49 -8.13 -4.32
C LYS A 282 26.84 -8.22 -5.70
N GLU A 283 25.65 -7.67 -5.87
CA GLU A 283 25.24 -7.27 -7.21
C GLU A 283 26.19 -6.15 -7.68
N ARG A 284 26.60 -6.23 -8.94
CA ARG A 284 27.74 -5.50 -9.48
C ARG A 284 27.46 -3.99 -9.48
N GLY A 285 27.93 -3.28 -8.46
CA GLY A 285 27.81 -1.82 -8.31
C GLY A 285 26.99 -1.37 -7.10
N GLU A 286 26.37 -2.28 -6.35
CA GLU A 286 25.53 -1.94 -5.19
C GLU A 286 26.31 -2.10 -3.86
N GLN A 287 26.07 -1.18 -2.91
CA GLN A 287 26.67 -1.28 -1.58
C GLN A 287 26.12 -2.49 -0.82
N ASP A 288 26.96 -3.14 -0.02
CA ASP A 288 26.56 -4.30 0.78
C ASP A 288 25.42 -3.91 1.76
N PRO A 289 24.20 -4.47 1.62
CA PRO A 289 23.07 -4.13 2.47
C PRO A 289 23.36 -4.34 3.96
N LEU A 290 24.20 -5.34 4.30
CA LEU A 290 24.61 -5.58 5.68
C LEU A 290 25.55 -4.49 6.21
N ALA A 291 26.42 -3.93 5.38
CA ALA A 291 27.31 -2.84 5.79
C ALA A 291 26.52 -1.57 6.10
N MET A 292 25.48 -1.29 5.33
CA MET A 292 24.58 -0.16 5.59
C MET A 292 23.76 -0.35 6.86
N VAL A 293 23.18 -1.55 7.06
CA VAL A 293 22.40 -1.86 8.26
C VAL A 293 23.28 -1.83 9.52
N LYS A 294 24.56 -2.21 9.43
CA LYS A 294 25.55 -2.03 10.50
C LYS A 294 25.77 -0.57 10.89
N GLN A 295 25.70 0.34 9.92
CA GLN A 295 25.93 1.77 10.15
C GLN A 295 24.70 2.48 10.74
N LEU A 296 23.50 2.07 10.33
CA LEU A 296 22.24 2.72 10.73
C LEU A 296 21.54 2.04 11.91
N GLY A 297 21.77 0.74 12.11
CA GLY A 297 21.07 -0.07 13.08
C GLY A 297 21.79 -0.18 14.43
N LYS A 298 21.01 -0.30 15.49
CA LYS A 298 21.49 -0.61 16.83
C LYS A 298 21.89 -2.10 16.91
N PRO A 299 23.09 -2.46 17.38
CA PRO A 299 23.46 -3.87 17.55
C PRO A 299 22.57 -4.53 18.61
N VAL A 300 22.07 -5.72 18.31
CA VAL A 300 21.23 -6.54 19.20
C VAL A 300 21.65 -8.00 19.09
N GLU A 301 21.42 -8.76 20.16
CA GLU A 301 21.72 -10.19 20.23
C GLU A 301 20.52 -10.94 20.81
N GLY A 302 20.30 -12.16 20.34
CA GLY A 302 19.26 -13.03 20.85
C GLY A 302 19.44 -14.47 20.40
N ALA A 303 18.39 -15.28 20.53
CA ALA A 303 18.43 -16.68 20.09
C ALA A 303 18.79 -16.79 18.59
N TYR A 304 18.44 -15.84 17.75
CA TYR A 304 18.80 -15.83 16.32
C TYR A 304 20.28 -15.50 16.04
N GLY A 305 21.09 -15.21 17.06
CA GLY A 305 22.46 -14.74 16.95
C GLY A 305 22.57 -13.22 17.10
N ARG A 306 23.61 -12.63 16.50
CA ARG A 306 23.82 -11.18 16.46
C ARG A 306 23.16 -10.57 15.22
N GLY A 307 22.64 -9.35 15.38
CA GLY A 307 22.08 -8.56 14.30
C GLY A 307 22.06 -7.07 14.61
N TRP A 308 21.42 -6.33 13.72
CA TRP A 308 21.23 -4.88 13.81
C TRP A 308 19.77 -4.54 13.62
N LEU A 309 19.22 -3.81 14.58
CA LEU A 309 17.85 -3.34 14.60
C LEU A 309 17.79 -1.91 14.06
N ILE A 310 16.96 -1.70 13.06
CA ILE A 310 16.53 -0.39 12.58
C ILE A 310 15.09 -0.21 13.04
N SER A 311 14.83 0.84 13.82
CA SER A 311 13.49 1.14 14.33
C SER A 311 13.02 2.48 13.80
N THR A 312 11.74 2.52 13.43
CA THR A 312 11.03 3.71 12.95
C THR A 312 9.77 3.94 13.78
N LYS A 313 9.03 5.02 13.52
CA LYS A 313 7.75 5.26 14.21
C LYS A 313 6.68 4.21 13.90
N VAL A 314 6.82 3.47 12.80
CA VAL A 314 5.76 2.58 12.29
C VAL A 314 6.09 1.10 12.32
N GLY A 315 7.31 0.78 12.71
CA GLY A 315 7.80 -0.59 12.67
C GLY A 315 9.29 -0.65 12.74
N SER A 316 9.78 -1.88 12.74
CA SER A 316 11.20 -2.17 12.86
C SER A 316 11.60 -3.18 11.80
N ALA A 317 12.90 -3.17 11.49
CA ALA A 317 13.57 -4.18 10.71
C ALA A 317 14.78 -4.67 11.50
N LEU A 318 14.95 -5.98 11.58
CA LEU A 318 16.06 -6.63 12.26
C LEU A 318 16.80 -7.50 11.25
N VAL A 319 18.07 -7.20 11.01
CA VAL A 319 18.92 -7.94 10.08
C VAL A 319 20.03 -8.68 10.84
N THR A 320 20.14 -9.98 10.64
CA THR A 320 21.12 -10.85 11.30
C THR A 320 22.44 -10.90 10.53
N GLU A 321 23.53 -11.22 11.24
CA GLU A 321 24.83 -11.51 10.62
C GLU A 321 24.80 -12.66 9.61
N SER A 322 23.89 -13.61 9.80
CA SER A 322 23.69 -14.75 8.90
C SER A 322 23.02 -14.39 7.58
N GLY A 323 22.59 -13.13 7.40
CA GLY A 323 21.92 -12.65 6.20
C GLY A 323 20.41 -12.90 6.20
N ARG A 324 19.78 -13.00 7.38
CA ARG A 324 18.31 -13.07 7.50
C ARG A 324 17.79 -11.70 7.93
N ALA A 325 16.62 -11.31 7.46
CA ALA A 325 15.97 -10.08 7.89
C ALA A 325 14.52 -10.37 8.31
N ALA A 326 14.07 -9.74 9.39
CA ALA A 326 12.67 -9.68 9.78
C ALA A 326 12.20 -8.23 9.79
N LEU A 327 11.01 -7.97 9.25
CA LEU A 327 10.43 -6.63 9.18
C LEU A 327 8.94 -6.69 9.49
N GLY A 328 8.43 -5.68 10.19
CA GLY A 328 7.01 -5.59 10.51
C GLY A 328 6.67 -4.31 11.27
N ALA A 329 5.38 -4.00 11.33
CA ALA A 329 4.85 -2.90 12.12
C ALA A 329 4.72 -3.27 13.60
N VAL A 330 5.78 -3.88 14.14
CA VAL A 330 5.81 -4.57 15.43
C VAL A 330 7.05 -4.16 16.23
N PRO A 331 7.01 -4.28 17.57
CA PRO A 331 8.18 -4.08 18.41
C PRO A 331 9.31 -5.07 18.12
N GLU A 332 10.52 -4.73 18.57
CA GLU A 332 11.73 -5.57 18.45
C GLU A 332 11.48 -7.03 18.89
N GLN A 333 10.78 -7.22 20.00
CA GLN A 333 10.52 -8.54 20.59
C GLN A 333 9.83 -9.49 19.61
N VAL A 334 8.89 -8.99 18.82
CA VAL A 334 8.16 -9.79 17.83
C VAL A 334 9.09 -10.20 16.68
N LEU A 335 9.98 -9.31 16.24
CA LEU A 335 10.97 -9.63 15.20
C LEU A 335 11.98 -10.68 15.67
N VAL A 336 12.40 -10.59 16.94
CA VAL A 336 13.29 -11.56 17.59
C VAL A 336 12.65 -12.95 17.63
N GLU A 337 11.39 -13.03 18.06
CA GLU A 337 10.62 -14.28 18.08
C GLU A 337 10.40 -14.84 16.67
N ALA A 338 10.11 -13.98 15.70
CA ALA A 338 9.93 -14.37 14.30
C ALA A 338 11.19 -14.99 13.70
N LEU A 339 12.36 -14.39 13.94
CA LEU A 339 13.65 -14.93 13.48
C LEU A 339 14.01 -16.23 14.19
N GLY A 340 13.71 -16.33 15.49
CA GLY A 340 13.98 -17.51 16.31
C GLY A 340 13.13 -18.73 15.93
N SER A 341 11.86 -18.53 15.57
CA SER A 341 10.90 -19.59 15.21
C SER A 341 11.07 -20.15 13.81
N THR A 342 11.82 -19.48 12.94
CA THR A 342 11.97 -19.83 11.52
C THR A 342 13.36 -20.39 11.15
N ARG A 343 14.09 -20.89 12.15
CA ARG A 343 15.39 -21.58 12.01
C ARG A 343 15.32 -22.80 11.09
#